data_AF-A0A260PG92-F1
#
_entry.id   AF-A0A260PG92-F1
#
_cell.length_a   1.000
_cell.length_b   1.000
_cell.length_c   1.000
_cell.angle_alpha   90.00
_cell.angle_beta   90.00
_cell.angle_gamma   90.00
#
_symmetry.space_group_name_H-M   'P 1'
#
loop_
_entity.id
_entity.type
_entity.pdbx_description
1 polymer ?
#
loop_
_entity_poly.entity_id
_entity_poly.type
_entity_poly.pdbx_seq_one_letter_code
_entity_poly.pdbx_strand_id
1 'polypeptide(L)'
;MSSELWAAAIGGGAGLATGAVSALLAPWARWAIDKRQIKMQHQLRILTQAREGLAAFRRTGVAVTSMGWYQQLRPYMTSEAIAVIEGPRLPIVTDEQRKARRQNVAGTLSEETARIERNWKLRK
;
A
#
# COMPACT_ATOMS: atom_id res chain seq x y z
N MET A 1 -32.95 35.49 -45.85
CA MET A 1 -32.32 34.17 -46.16
C MET A 1 -30.89 34.03 -45.62
N SER A 2 -30.20 35.11 -45.22
CA SER A 2 -28.84 35.08 -44.67
C SER A 2 -28.75 34.77 -43.16
N SER A 3 -29.87 34.78 -42.43
CA SER A 3 -29.93 34.58 -40.97
C SER A 3 -29.99 33.11 -40.53
N GLU A 4 -30.36 32.17 -41.40
CA GLU A 4 -30.47 30.73 -41.08
C GLU A 4 -29.13 29.99 -41.19
N LEU A 5 -28.20 30.48 -42.01
CA LEU A 5 -26.87 29.88 -42.21
C LEU A 5 -25.93 30.08 -41.01
N TRP A 6 -26.10 31.16 -40.25
CA TRP A 6 -25.28 31.43 -39.06
C TRP A 6 -25.69 30.57 -37.85
N ALA A 7 -26.97 30.18 -37.75
CA ALA A 7 -27.44 29.30 -36.68
C ALA A 7 -26.86 27.87 -36.81
N ALA A 8 -26.69 27.37 -38.04
CA ALA A 8 -26.08 26.07 -38.30
C ALA A 8 -24.56 26.05 -38.03
N ALA A 9 -23.86 27.15 -38.29
CA ALA A 9 -22.41 27.26 -38.04
C ALA A 9 -22.08 27.33 -36.54
N ILE A 10 -22.92 28.02 -35.75
CA ILE A 10 -22.75 28.13 -34.29
C ILE A 10 -23.15 26.81 -33.59
N GLY A 11 -24.14 26.08 -34.13
CA GLY A 11 -24.49 24.73 -33.67
C GLY A 11 -23.42 23.67 -33.95
N GLY A 12 -22.73 23.76 -35.08
CA GLY A 12 -21.64 22.83 -35.45
C GLY A 12 -20.33 23.04 -34.69
N GLY A 13 -19.99 24.27 -34.32
CA GLY A 13 -18.76 24.60 -33.59
C GLY A 13 -18.77 24.17 -32.11
N ALA A 14 -19.92 24.25 -31.44
CA ALA A 14 -20.07 23.85 -30.05
C ALA A 14 -19.94 22.31 -29.85
N GLY A 15 -20.42 21.51 -30.81
CA GLY A 15 -20.30 20.05 -30.77
C GLY A 15 -18.86 19.55 -30.92
N LEU A 16 -18.07 20.15 -31.80
CA LEU A 16 -16.67 19.78 -32.03
C LEU A 16 -15.74 20.26 -30.90
N ALA A 17 -15.99 21.43 -30.32
CA ALA A 17 -15.22 21.91 -29.16
C ALA A 17 -15.40 20.99 -27.94
N THR A 18 -16.62 20.49 -27.69
CA THR A 18 -16.89 19.59 -26.57
C THR A 18 -16.29 18.19 -26.81
N GLY A 19 -16.26 17.70 -28.05
CA GLY A 19 -15.60 16.45 -28.43
C GLY A 19 -14.07 16.50 -28.29
N ALA A 20 -13.45 17.63 -28.65
CA ALA A 20 -12.00 17.81 -28.52
C ALA A 20 -11.56 17.98 -27.05
N VAL A 21 -12.33 18.71 -26.24
CA VAL A 21 -12.03 18.91 -24.82
C VAL A 21 -12.22 17.62 -24.02
N SER A 22 -13.24 16.81 -24.34
CA SER A 22 -13.45 15.50 -23.69
C SER A 22 -12.36 14.48 -24.07
N ALA A 23 -11.87 14.49 -25.32
CA ALA A 23 -10.71 13.68 -25.73
C ALA A 23 -9.42 14.05 -24.98
N LEU A 24 -9.27 15.32 -24.61
CA LEU A 24 -8.13 15.80 -23.82
C LEU A 24 -8.24 15.50 -22.31
N LEU A 25 -9.46 15.43 -21.76
CA LEU A 25 -9.69 15.14 -20.33
C LEU A 25 -9.68 13.64 -20.00
N ALA A 26 -10.08 12.78 -20.95
CA ALA A 26 -10.15 11.33 -20.74
C ALA A 26 -8.83 10.68 -20.28
N PRO A 27 -7.63 11.03 -20.81
CA PRO A 27 -6.36 10.50 -20.34
C PRO A 27 -6.07 10.80 -18.86
N TRP A 28 -6.45 11.97 -18.37
CA TRP A 28 -6.21 12.38 -16.98
C TRP A 28 -7.11 11.63 -16.00
N ALA A 29 -8.38 11.44 -16.36
CA ALA A 29 -9.30 10.63 -15.58
C ALA A 29 -8.81 9.18 -15.47
N ARG A 30 -8.38 8.58 -16.60
CA ARG A 30 -7.80 7.23 -16.60
C ARG A 30 -6.52 7.14 -15.78
N TRP A 31 -5.62 8.11 -15.93
CA TRP A 31 -4.38 8.16 -15.16
C TRP A 31 -4.61 8.29 -13.65
N ALA A 32 -5.62 9.06 -13.23
CA ALA A 32 -5.98 9.16 -11.81
C ALA A 32 -6.46 7.82 -11.23
N ILE A 33 -7.22 7.05 -12.01
CA ILE A 33 -7.67 5.71 -11.65
C ILE A 33 -6.47 4.76 -11.58
N ASP A 34 -5.62 4.75 -12.62
CA ASP A 34 -4.45 3.88 -12.71
C ASP A 34 -3.50 4.12 -11.53
N LYS A 35 -3.26 5.39 -11.17
CA LYS A 35 -2.46 5.74 -9.99
C LYS A 35 -3.01 5.17 -8.70
N ARG A 36 -4.34 5.26 -8.51
CA ARG A 36 -5.00 4.70 -7.33
C ARG A 36 -4.86 3.18 -7.29
N GLN A 37 -5.03 2.53 -8.43
CA GLN A 37 -4.90 1.09 -8.56
C GLN A 37 -3.47 0.62 -8.29
N ILE A 38 -2.46 1.28 -8.88
CA ILE A 38 -1.04 0.98 -8.65
C ILE A 38 -0.70 1.11 -7.16
N LYS A 39 -1.19 2.17 -6.50
CA LYS A 39 -0.98 2.36 -5.06
C LYS A 39 -1.60 1.23 -4.24
N MET A 40 -2.85 0.86 -4.51
CA MET A 40 -3.52 -0.24 -3.81
C MET A 40 -2.82 -1.59 -4.04
N GLN A 41 -2.42 -1.88 -5.27
CA GLN A 41 -1.68 -3.10 -5.61
C GLN A 41 -0.32 -3.15 -4.89
N HIS A 42 0.41 -2.04 -4.83
CA HIS A 42 1.67 -1.97 -4.10
C HIS A 42 1.48 -2.21 -2.59
N GLN A 43 0.47 -1.58 -1.99
CA GLN A 43 0.13 -1.77 -0.58
C GLN A 43 -0.26 -3.22 -0.27
N LEU A 44 -1.11 -3.83 -1.11
CA LEU A 44 -1.48 -5.24 -0.99
C LEU A 44 -0.25 -6.15 -1.11
N ARG A 45 0.64 -5.87 -2.07
CA ARG A 45 1.88 -6.63 -2.24
C ARG A 45 2.74 -6.61 -0.97
N ILE A 46 2.92 -5.44 -0.35
CA ILE A 46 3.69 -5.30 0.90
C ILE A 46 3.05 -6.15 2.01
N LEU A 47 1.73 -6.06 2.19
CA LEU A 47 1.03 -6.82 3.25
C LEU A 47 1.08 -8.33 3.01
N THR A 48 0.91 -8.78 1.78
CA THR A 48 1.01 -10.21 1.43
C THR A 48 2.41 -10.74 1.72
N GLN A 49 3.45 -10.03 1.26
CA GLN A 49 4.84 -10.40 1.53
C GLN A 49 5.16 -10.39 3.03
N ALA A 50 4.62 -9.43 3.78
CA ALA A 50 4.78 -9.38 5.23
C ALA A 50 4.10 -10.56 5.93
N ARG A 51 2.89 -10.96 5.52
CA ARG A 51 2.16 -12.11 6.08
C ARG A 51 2.88 -13.44 5.81
N GLU A 52 3.34 -13.63 4.58
CA GLU A 52 4.14 -14.80 4.21
C GLU A 52 5.46 -14.85 4.98
N GLY A 53 6.15 -13.71 5.07
CA GLY A 53 7.39 -13.54 5.83
C GLY A 53 7.20 -13.81 7.33
N LEU A 54 6.08 -13.34 7.91
CA LEU A 54 5.71 -13.60 9.29
C LEU A 54 5.42 -15.09 9.54
N ALA A 55 4.72 -15.76 8.62
CA ALA A 55 4.47 -17.20 8.70
C ALA A 55 5.78 -18.00 8.66
N ALA A 56 6.72 -17.61 7.80
CA ALA A 56 8.06 -18.21 7.76
C ALA A 56 8.85 -17.94 9.05
N PHE A 57 8.84 -16.70 9.54
CA PHE A 57 9.51 -16.31 10.78
C PHE A 57 9.03 -17.12 12.00
N ARG A 58 7.71 -17.35 12.12
CA ARG A 58 7.15 -18.16 13.20
C ARG A 58 7.73 -19.58 13.23
N ARG A 59 8.05 -20.14 12.07
CA ARG A 59 8.64 -21.48 11.93
C ARG A 59 10.14 -21.46 12.21
N THR A 60 10.88 -20.54 11.57
CA THR A 60 12.35 -20.60 11.56
C THR A 60 13.01 -19.80 12.68
N GLY A 61 12.38 -18.71 13.15
CA GLY A 61 12.97 -17.79 14.12
C GLY A 61 14.16 -16.97 13.59
N VAL A 62 14.40 -16.97 12.27
CA VAL A 62 15.50 -16.20 11.65
C VAL A 62 15.29 -14.71 11.88
N ALA A 63 16.37 -13.95 12.04
CA ALA A 63 16.31 -12.51 12.25
C ALA A 63 15.45 -11.81 11.17
N VAL A 64 14.37 -11.15 11.61
CA VAL A 64 13.43 -10.44 10.72
C VAL A 64 14.07 -9.20 10.09
N THR A 65 15.00 -8.56 10.79
CA THR A 65 15.62 -7.30 10.39
C THR A 65 16.42 -7.40 9.09
N SER A 66 16.91 -8.58 8.72
CA SER A 66 17.60 -8.83 7.45
C SER A 66 16.66 -9.19 6.31
N MET A 67 15.37 -9.32 6.55
CA MET A 67 14.41 -9.76 5.53
C MET A 67 13.92 -8.58 4.68
N GLY A 68 13.90 -8.76 3.35
CA GLY A 68 13.45 -7.70 2.43
C GLY A 68 12.01 -7.25 2.65
N TRP A 69 11.11 -8.17 3.03
CA TRP A 69 9.71 -7.83 3.34
C TRP A 69 9.61 -6.91 4.57
N TYR A 70 10.47 -7.10 5.57
CA TYR A 70 10.50 -6.26 6.77
C TYR A 70 10.99 -4.86 6.43
N GLN A 71 12.04 -4.74 5.61
CA GLN A 71 12.56 -3.45 5.16
C GLN A 71 11.51 -2.63 4.38
N GLN A 72 10.63 -3.29 3.63
CA GLN A 72 9.51 -2.64 2.95
C GLN A 72 8.38 -2.25 3.91
N LEU A 73 8.15 -3.02 4.98
CA LEU A 73 7.10 -2.74 5.97
C LEU A 73 7.51 -1.65 6.96
N ARG A 74 8.79 -1.63 7.35
CA ARG A 74 9.37 -0.77 8.41
C ARG A 74 8.98 0.70 8.34
N PRO A 75 8.98 1.40 7.18
CA PRO A 75 8.62 2.82 7.12
C PRO A 75 7.17 3.13 7.52
N TYR A 76 6.31 2.11 7.55
CA TYR A 76 4.89 2.25 7.90
C TYR A 76 4.59 1.83 9.35
N MET A 77 5.58 1.28 10.05
CA MET A 77 5.45 0.80 11.42
C MET A 77 5.58 1.94 12.42
N THR A 78 5.04 1.73 13.61
CA THR A 78 5.24 2.63 14.75
C THR A 78 6.67 2.56 15.26
N SER A 79 7.17 3.67 15.83
CA SER A 79 8.48 3.73 16.49
C SER A 79 8.60 2.70 17.60
N GLU A 80 7.52 2.47 18.34
CA GLU A 80 7.47 1.52 19.45
C GLU A 80 7.64 0.09 18.95
N ALA A 81 6.93 -0.29 17.88
CA ALA A 81 7.08 -1.62 17.29
C ALA A 81 8.47 -1.84 16.70
N ILE A 82 9.04 -0.82 16.03
CA ILE A 82 10.42 -0.89 15.53
C ILE A 82 11.38 -1.11 16.71
N ALA A 83 11.23 -0.40 17.81
CA ALA A 83 12.06 -0.57 19.01
C ALA A 83 11.93 -1.96 19.63
N VAL A 84 10.74 -2.58 19.64
CA VAL A 84 10.54 -3.96 20.12
C VAL A 84 11.26 -4.98 19.23
N ILE A 85 11.24 -4.77 17.91
CA ILE A 85 11.76 -5.72 16.92
C ILE A 85 13.28 -5.59 16.75
N GLU A 86 13.77 -4.35 16.61
CA GLU A 86 15.18 -4.00 16.42
C GLU A 86 15.94 -3.83 17.74
N GLY A 87 15.22 -3.84 18.87
CA GLY A 87 15.77 -3.65 20.19
C GLY A 87 16.92 -4.60 20.53
N PRO A 88 17.79 -4.19 21.48
CA PRO A 88 19.00 -4.91 21.82
C PRO A 88 18.69 -6.38 22.12
N ARG A 89 19.45 -7.27 21.47
CA ARG A 89 19.34 -8.70 21.72
C ARG A 89 19.96 -8.96 23.10
N LEU A 90 19.13 -9.03 24.13
CA LEU A 90 19.58 -9.56 25.41
C LEU A 90 20.19 -10.95 25.18
N PRO A 91 21.28 -11.31 25.89
CA PRO A 91 21.85 -12.64 25.79
C PRO A 91 20.77 -13.65 26.21
N ILE A 92 20.25 -14.38 25.23
CA ILE A 92 19.18 -15.34 25.47
C ILE A 92 19.82 -16.62 26.00
N VAL A 93 19.57 -16.92 27.28
CA VAL A 93 20.22 -18.01 28.01
C VAL A 93 19.44 -19.32 27.83
N THR A 94 18.14 -19.25 27.61
CA THR A 94 17.26 -20.44 27.53
C THR A 94 16.41 -20.49 26.26
N ASP A 95 16.03 -21.69 25.83
CA ASP A 95 15.15 -21.88 24.67
C ASP A 95 13.75 -21.28 24.90
N GLU A 96 13.26 -21.29 26.14
CA GLU A 96 11.99 -20.64 26.50
C GLU A 96 12.05 -19.13 26.25
N GLN A 97 13.14 -18.46 26.63
CA GLN A 97 13.34 -17.04 26.34
C GLN A 97 13.41 -16.78 24.82
N ARG A 98 14.03 -17.68 24.04
CA ARG A 98 14.04 -17.56 22.56
C ARG A 98 12.63 -17.65 21.99
N LYS A 99 11.85 -18.63 22.46
CA LYS A 99 10.47 -18.85 22.04
C LYS A 99 9.58 -17.67 22.43
N ALA A 100 9.68 -17.18 23.66
CA ALA A 100 8.92 -16.03 24.16
C ALA A 100 9.23 -14.76 23.36
N ARG A 101 10.52 -14.50 23.09
CA ARG A 101 10.92 -13.36 22.24
C ARG A 101 10.37 -13.50 20.82
N ARG A 102 10.47 -14.69 20.22
CA ARG A 102 9.91 -14.95 18.88
C ARG A 102 8.41 -14.70 18.84
N GLN A 103 7.68 -15.15 19.87
CA GLN A 103 6.23 -14.92 19.98
C GLN A 103 5.90 -13.43 20.16
N ASN A 104 6.66 -12.70 20.99
CA ASN A 104 6.47 -11.26 21.18
C ASN A 104 6.70 -10.49 19.86
N VAL A 105 7.83 -10.75 19.19
CA VAL A 105 8.14 -10.13 17.88
C VAL A 105 7.07 -10.49 16.84
N ALA A 106 6.64 -11.76 16.79
CA ALA A 106 5.61 -12.20 15.85
C ALA A 106 4.22 -11.61 16.15
N GLY A 107 3.90 -11.37 17.44
CA GLY A 107 2.69 -10.69 17.88
C GLY A 107 2.70 -9.22 17.46
N THR A 108 3.78 -8.51 17.80
CA THR A 108 4.00 -7.10 17.43
C THR A 108 3.89 -6.90 15.91
N LEU A 109 4.56 -7.74 15.11
CA LEU A 109 4.47 -7.69 13.65
C LEU A 109 3.05 -7.93 13.13
N SER A 110 2.31 -8.85 13.76
CA SER A 110 0.93 -9.17 13.39
C SER A 110 0.00 -7.99 13.67
N GLU A 111 0.15 -7.35 14.83
CA GLU A 111 -0.64 -6.18 15.23
C GLU A 111 -0.35 -4.98 14.34
N GLU A 112 0.92 -4.70 14.06
CA GLU A 112 1.33 -3.63 13.17
C GLU A 112 0.84 -3.86 11.73
N THR A 113 0.91 -5.09 11.22
CA THR A 113 0.36 -5.43 9.90
C THR A 113 -1.15 -5.15 9.84
N ALA A 114 -1.89 -5.53 10.88
CA ALA A 114 -3.33 -5.27 10.98
C ALA A 114 -3.66 -3.78 11.14
N ARG A 115 -2.84 -3.02 11.87
CA ARG A 115 -2.95 -1.56 12.00
C ARG A 115 -2.72 -0.88 10.65
N ILE A 116 -1.67 -1.25 9.93
CA ILE A 116 -1.33 -0.71 8.60
C ILE A 116 -2.46 -1.02 7.61
N GLU A 117 -2.98 -2.26 7.61
CA GLU A 117 -4.10 -2.66 6.77
C GLU A 117 -5.36 -1.80 7.00
N ARG A 118 -5.70 -1.52 8.27
CA ARG A 118 -6.82 -0.63 8.64
C ARG A 118 -6.56 0.81 8.19
N ASN A 119 -5.35 1.33 8.43
CA ASN A 119 -4.99 2.69 8.03
C ASN A 119 -5.05 2.89 6.51
N TRP A 120 -4.74 1.84 5.74
CA TRP A 120 -4.85 1.86 4.28
C TRP A 120 -6.27 1.58 3.76
N LYS A 121 -7.24 1.31 4.64
CA LYS A 121 -8.64 1.02 4.30
C LYS A 121 -8.78 -0.15 3.30
N LEU A 122 -7.89 -1.13 3.39
CA LEU A 122 -7.90 -2.31 2.52
C LEU A 122 -8.87 -3.39 3.00
N ARG A 123 -9.22 -3.36 4.29
CA ARG A 123 -10.22 -4.23 4.90
C ARG A 123 -11.38 -3.36 5.39
N LYS A 124 -12.59 -3.66 4.93
CA LYS A 124 -13.85 -3.07 5.42
C LYS A 124 -14.32 -3.79 6.68
#